data_AF-A0A4R5QGV2-F1
#
_entry.id   AF-A0A4R5QGV2-F1
#
_cell.length_a   1.000
_cell.length_b   1.000
_cell.length_c   1.000
_cell.angle_alpha   90.00
_cell.angle_beta   90.00
_cell.angle_gamma   90.00
#
_symmetry.space_group_name_H-M   'P 1'
#
loop_
_entity.id
_entity.type
_entity.pdbx_description
1 polymer ?
#
loop_
_entity_poly.entity_id
_entity_poly.type
_entity_poly.pdbx_seq_one_letter_code
_entity_poly.pdbx_strand_id
1 'polypeptide(L)' 'MSDASQLEDQVAAALERAVAEGELEAAEHLLRALEALCGDASPGSVLADAYFALARDLAPGRSRN' A
#
# COMPACT_ATOMS: atom_id res chain seq x y z
N MET A 1 -12.78 -17.42 -7.43
CA MET A 1 -11.79 -16.52 -6.81
C MET A 1 -12.42 -15.15 -6.90
N SER A 2 -12.72 -14.55 -5.75
CA SER A 2 -13.61 -13.40 -5.63
C SER A 2 -12.92 -12.14 -6.17
N ASP A 3 -13.64 -11.33 -6.96
CA ASP A 3 -13.14 -10.09 -7.58
C ASP A 3 -12.53 -9.09 -6.57
N ALA A 4 -12.86 -9.23 -5.28
CA ALA A 4 -12.31 -8.42 -4.18
C ALA A 4 -10.79 -8.52 -4.08
N SER A 5 -10.22 -9.73 -4.14
CA SER A 5 -8.76 -9.92 -4.08
C SER A 5 -8.07 -9.25 -5.27
N GLN A 6 -8.72 -9.26 -6.44
CA GLN A 6 -8.17 -8.66 -7.64
C GLN A 6 -8.20 -7.13 -7.59
N LEU A 7 -9.18 -6.52 -6.93
CA LEU A 7 -9.23 -5.06 -6.75
C LEU A 7 -8.24 -4.58 -5.70
N GLU A 8 -8.12 -5.30 -4.57
CA GLU A 8 -7.13 -5.02 -3.53
C GLU A 8 -5.70 -5.05 -4.10
N ASP A 9 -5.35 -6.08 -4.86
CA ASP A 9 -4.05 -6.21 -5.52
C ASP A 9 -3.78 -5.07 -6.52
N GLN A 10 -4.79 -4.64 -7.27
CA GLN A 10 -4.68 -3.51 -8.20
C GLN A 10 -4.44 -2.18 -7.48
N VAL A 11 -5.15 -1.94 -6.37
CA VAL A 11 -4.99 -0.74 -5.55
C VAL A 11 -3.62 -0.74 -4.87
N ALA A 12 -3.15 -1.89 -4.39
CA ALA A 12 -1.81 -2.03 -3.80
C ALA A 12 -0.70 -1.74 -4.84
N ALA A 13 -0.81 -2.30 -6.05
CA ALA A 13 0.15 -2.01 -7.12
C ALA A 13 0.16 -0.52 -7.52
N ALA A 14 -1.02 0.12 -7.56
CA ALA A 14 -1.12 1.55 -7.82
C ALA A 14 -0.50 2.38 -6.68
N LEU A 15 -0.68 1.96 -5.43
CA LEU A 15 -0.11 2.59 -4.25
C LEU A 15 1.42 2.53 -4.29
N GLU A 16 2.01 1.36 -4.52
CA GLU A 16 3.46 1.19 -4.65
C GLU A 16 4.04 2.11 -5.73
N ARG A 17 3.33 2.24 -6.86
CA ARG A 17 3.74 3.11 -7.95
C ARG A 17 3.65 4.60 -7.57
N ALA A 18 2.56 5.03 -6.94
CA ALA A 18 2.40 6.41 -6.50
C ALA A 18 3.47 6.81 -5.48
N VAL A 19 3.84 5.90 -4.58
CA VAL A 19 4.94 6.09 -3.62
C VAL A 19 6.28 6.21 -4.36
N ALA A 20 6.56 5.32 -5.31
CA ALA A 20 7.80 5.35 -6.09
C ALA A 20 7.94 6.60 -6.97
N GLU A 21 6.83 7.12 -7.49
CA GLU A 21 6.78 8.34 -8.31
C GLU A 21 6.77 9.63 -7.45
N GLY A 22 6.64 9.52 -6.12
CA GLY A 22 6.58 10.65 -5.20
C GLY A 22 5.23 11.38 -5.17
N GLU A 23 4.20 10.77 -5.75
CA GLU A 23 2.83 11.30 -5.83
C GLU A 23 2.09 11.04 -4.50
N LEU A 24 2.49 11.76 -3.46
CA LEU A 24 2.06 11.52 -2.08
C LEU A 24 0.55 11.67 -1.85
N GLU A 25 -0.10 12.63 -2.53
CA GLU A 25 -1.57 12.80 -2.44
C GLU A 25 -2.31 11.58 -3.01
N ALA A 26 -1.85 11.06 -4.16
CA ALA A 26 -2.41 9.87 -4.77
C ALA A 26 -2.15 8.63 -3.89
N ALA A 27 -0.95 8.50 -3.34
CA ALA A 27 -0.60 7.42 -2.42
C ALA A 27 -1.50 7.43 -1.15
N GLU A 28 -1.77 8.60 -0.57
CA GLU A 28 -2.66 8.70 0.59
C GLU A 28 -4.10 8.28 0.24
N HIS A 29 -4.61 8.71 -0.91
CA HIS A 29 -5.95 8.32 -1.36
C HIS A 29 -6.06 6.82 -1.65
N LEU A 30 -5.03 6.23 -2.26
CA LEU A 30 -4.97 4.78 -2.53
C LEU A 30 -4.87 3.96 -1.25
N LEU A 31 -4.11 4.43 -0.26
CA LEU A 31 -4.06 3.79 1.06
C LEU A 31 -5.42 3.81 1.74
N ARG A 32 -6.11 4.96 1.76
CA ARG A 32 -7.46 5.05 2.34
C ARG A 32 -8.49 4.19 1.60
N ALA A 33 -8.33 4.03 0.28
CA ALA A 33 -9.16 3.10 -0.50
C ALA A 33 -8.88 1.65 -0.10
N LEU A 34 -7.61 1.30 0.10
CA LEU A 34 -7.20 -0.04 0.54
C LEU A 34 -7.74 -0.36 1.95
N GLU A 35 -7.71 0.61 2.87
CA GLU A 35 -8.30 0.48 4.22
C GLU A 35 -9.82 0.28 4.19
N ALA A 36 -10.52 0.94 3.26
CA ALA A 36 -11.96 0.78 3.10
C ALA A 36 -12.33 -0.57 2.46
N LEU A 37 -11.46 -1.11 1.61
CA LEU A 37 -11.64 -2.41 0.95
C LEU A 37 -11.29 -3.58 1.88
N CYS A 38 -10.15 -3.50 2.56
CA CYS A 38 -9.68 -4.51 3.49
C CYS A 38 -10.31 -4.25 4.87
N GLY A 39 -11.41 -4.95 5.18
CA GLY A 39 -12.12 -4.79 6.44
C GLY A 39 -11.31 -5.09 7.72
N ASP A 40 -10.10 -5.66 7.61
CA ASP A 40 -9.18 -5.82 8.74
C ASP A 40 -7.70 -5.85 8.33
N ALA A 41 -6.83 -5.23 9.12
CA ALA A 41 -5.38 -5.18 8.92
C ALA A 41 -4.67 -6.38 9.56
N SER A 42 -5.20 -7.58 9.30
CA SER A 42 -4.62 -8.82 9.84
C SER A 42 -3.22 -9.09 9.26
N PRO A 43 -2.29 -9.68 10.04
CA PRO A 43 -0.95 -9.99 9.55
C PRO A 43 -0.99 -10.89 8.30
N GLY A 44 -0.33 -10.46 7.22
CA GLY A 44 -0.36 -11.15 5.92
C GLY A 44 -1.52 -10.74 5.00
N SER A 45 -2.31 -9.72 5.37
CA SER A 45 -3.25 -9.09 4.45
C SER A 45 -2.54 -8.08 3.54
N VAL A 46 -3.14 -7.80 2.39
CA VAL A 46 -2.67 -6.79 1.42
C VAL A 46 -2.48 -5.42 2.09
N LEU A 47 -3.35 -5.09 3.05
CA LEU A 47 -3.26 -3.87 3.84
C LEU A 47 -2.02 -3.84 4.74
N ALA A 48 -1.71 -4.94 5.42
CA ALA A 48 -0.50 -5.03 6.25
C ALA A 48 0.78 -4.87 5.39
N ASP A 49 0.82 -5.51 4.23
CA ASP A 49 1.95 -5.44 3.30
C ASP A 49 2.14 -4.01 2.74
N ALA A 50 1.04 -3.33 2.38
CA ALA A 50 1.07 -1.93 1.94
C ALA A 50 1.64 -1.00 3.03
N TYR A 51 1.23 -1.20 4.29
CA TYR A 51 1.78 -0.46 5.43
C TYR A 51 3.27 -0.71 5.64
N PHE A 52 3.74 -1.96 5.51
CA PHE A 52 5.16 -2.29 5.59
C PHE A 52 5.98 -1.66 4.47
N ALA A 53 5.46 -1.64 3.24
CA ALA A 53 6.12 -1.01 2.10
C ALA A 53 6.28 0.51 2.32
N LEU A 54 5.22 1.18 2.77
CA LEU A 54 5.24 2.60 3.12
C LEU A 54 6.22 2.90 4.26
N ALA A 55 6.20 2.12 5.33
CA ALA A 55 7.11 2.32 6.47
C ALA A 55 8.58 2.15 6.07
N ARG A 56 8.89 1.28 5.10
CA ARG A 56 10.25 1.09 4.57
C ARG A 56 10.71 2.31 3.77
N ASP A 57 9.85 2.87 2.93
CA ASP A 57 10.19 3.98 2.04
C ASP A 57 10.16 5.34 2.75
N LEU A 58 9.30 5.50 3.77
CA LEU A 58 9.22 6.70 4.61
C LEU A 58 10.29 6.75 5.70
N ALA A 59 10.96 5.64 6.04
CA ALA A 59 12.02 5.63 7.03
C ALA A 59 13.26 6.39 6.49
N PRO A 60 13.56 7.60 6.99
CA PRO A 60 14.72 8.34 6.54
C PRO A 60 15.93 7.76 7.29
N GLY A 61 16.60 6.75 6.72
CA GLY A 61 17.75 6.17 7.42
C GLY A 61 18.34 4.86 6.92
N ARG A 62 17.85 4.24 5.84
CA ARG A 62 18.60 3.17 5.17
C ARG A 62 19.07 3.62 3.80
N SER A 63 19.99 4.58 3.82
CA SER A 63 21.02 4.62 2.78
C SER A 63 21.60 3.22 2.65
N ARG A 64 21.38 2.60 1.50
CA ARG A 64 22.13 1.43 1.03
C ARG A 64 23.61 1.80 1.11
N ASN A 65 24.32 1.20 2.06
CA ASN A 65 25.74 0.90 1.93
C ASN A 65 25.81 -0.57 1.49
#